data_AF-A0A519GW69-F1
#
_entry.id   AF-A0A519GW69-F1
#
_cell.length_a   1.000
_cell.length_b   1.000
_cell.length_c   1.000
_cell.angle_alpha   90.00
_cell.angle_beta   90.00
_cell.angle_gamma   90.00
#
_symmetry.space_group_name_H-M   'P 1'
#
loop_
_entity.id
_entity.type
_entity.pdbx_description
1 polymer ?
#
loop_
_entity_poly.entity_id
_entity_poly.type
_entity_poly.pdbx_seq_one_letter_code
_entity_poly.pdbx_strand_id
1 'polypeptide(L)' 'MTPAEAAAAARPRVEGEREHEILEAALDVLADVGYDRLTMDAVASAARASKATLYRRWETKASLV' A
#
# COMPACT_ATOMS: atom_id res chain seq x y z
N MET A 1 16.44 -15.13 -5.75
CA MET A 1 15.48 -15.16 -4.61
C MET A 1 16.13 -14.43 -3.46
N THR A 2 15.85 -13.13 -3.30
CA THR A 2 16.40 -12.34 -2.19
C THR A 2 15.24 -12.07 -1.23
N PRO A 3 15.19 -12.72 -0.06
CA PRO A 3 14.33 -12.28 1.02
C PRO A 3 15.06 -11.14 1.73
N ALA A 4 14.56 -9.91 1.61
CA ALA A 4 14.99 -8.81 2.48
C ALA A 4 14.02 -8.77 3.66
N GLU A 5 14.29 -9.64 4.63
CA GLU A 5 13.65 -9.66 5.93
C GLU A 5 14.23 -8.55 6.82
N ALA A 6 13.38 -7.99 7.69
CA ALA A 6 13.71 -7.20 8.87
C ALA A 6 14.07 -5.70 8.69
N ALA A 7 13.04 -4.87 8.49
CA ALA A 7 13.04 -3.51 9.02
C ALA A 7 11.64 -3.09 9.52
N ALA A 8 11.11 -3.75 10.56
CA ALA A 8 10.13 -3.13 11.48
C ALA A 8 9.73 -4.08 12.64
N ALA A 9 10.65 -4.36 13.54
CA ALA A 9 10.27 -4.81 14.88
C ALA A 9 9.79 -3.60 15.70
N ALA A 10 8.51 -3.20 15.53
CA ALA A 10 7.72 -2.41 16.51
C ALA A 10 6.34 -2.03 15.94
N ARG A 11 5.43 -2.99 15.84
CA ARG A 11 3.97 -2.84 15.87
C ARG A 11 3.34 -4.25 15.82
N PRO A 12 2.13 -4.49 16.33
CA PRO A 12 1.50 -5.81 16.25
C PRO A 12 1.58 -6.31 14.81
N ARG A 13 2.01 -7.56 14.60
CA ARG A 13 2.26 -8.22 13.28
C ARG A 13 1.23 -7.83 12.20
N VAL A 14 -0.03 -7.67 12.64
CA VAL A 14 -1.19 -7.18 11.89
C VAL A 14 -0.96 -5.87 11.12
N GLU A 15 -0.26 -4.87 11.68
CA GLU A 15 -0.08 -3.58 10.99
C GLU A 15 0.94 -3.66 9.85
N GLY A 16 1.90 -4.61 9.92
CA GLY A 16 2.83 -4.89 8.83
C GLY A 16 2.19 -5.70 7.70
N GLU A 17 1.44 -6.74 8.05
CA GLU A 17 0.68 -7.56 7.08
C GLU A 17 -0.33 -6.69 6.31
N ARG A 18 -1.05 -5.82 7.01
CA ARG A 18 -2.02 -4.93 6.36
C ARG A 18 -1.37 -3.88 5.46
N GLU A 19 -0.19 -3.40 5.83
CA GLU A 19 0.58 -2.50 4.97
C GLU A 19 1.04 -3.21 3.69
N HIS A 20 1.49 -4.45 3.82
CA HIS A 20 1.90 -5.27 2.68
C HIS A 20 0.73 -5.48 1.70
N GLU A 21 -0.45 -5.86 2.21
CA GLU A 21 -1.67 -6.03 1.40
C GLU A 21 -2.06 -4.74 0.65
N ILE A 22 -1.86 -3.56 1.26
CA ILE A 22 -2.14 -2.28 0.61
C ILE A 22 -1.14 -1.99 -0.51
N LEU A 23 0.15 -2.28 -0.29
CA LEU A 23 1.19 -2.09 -1.29
C LEU A 23 1.02 -3.04 -2.47
N GLU A 24 0.70 -4.31 -2.22
CA GLU A 24 0.38 -5.28 -3.27
C GLU A 24 -0.81 -4.81 -4.12
N ALA A 25 -1.91 -4.40 -3.46
CA ALA A 25 -3.07 -3.86 -4.16
C ALA A 25 -2.74 -2.57 -4.95
N ALA A 26 -1.82 -1.74 -4.44
CA ALA A 26 -1.36 -0.55 -5.16
C ALA A 26 -0.60 -0.91 -6.43
N LEU A 27 0.25 -1.94 -6.38
CA LEU A 27 0.99 -2.45 -7.54
C LEU A 27 0.05 -3.08 -8.57
N ASP A 28 -0.96 -3.82 -8.14
CA ASP A 28 -1.97 -4.40 -9.04
C ASP A 28 -2.75 -3.30 -9.78
N VAL A 29 -3.20 -2.27 -9.06
CA VAL A 29 -3.88 -1.11 -9.67
C VAL A 29 -2.92 -0.36 -10.60
N LEU A 30 -1.67 -0.17 -10.20
CA LEU A 30 -0.65 0.47 -11.03
C LEU A 30 -0.42 -0.31 -12.34
N ALA A 31 -0.37 -1.64 -12.28
CA ALA A 31 -0.19 -2.50 -13.44
C ALA A 31 -1.41 -2.45 -14.39
N ASP A 32 -2.62 -2.32 -13.85
CA ASP A 32 -3.86 -2.28 -14.63
C ASP A 32 -4.09 -0.91 -15.30
N VAL A 33 -3.95 0.19 -14.56
CA VAL A 33 -4.33 1.53 -15.06
C VAL A 33 -3.15 2.43 -15.43
N GLY A 34 -1.94 2.15 -14.92
CA GLY A 34 -0.74 2.97 -15.06
C GLY A 34 -0.67 4.13 -14.06
N TYR A 35 0.53 4.72 -13.88
CA TYR A 35 0.82 5.72 -12.83
C TYR A 35 -0.02 6.99 -12.93
N ASP A 36 -0.35 7.44 -14.14
CA ASP A 36 -1.16 8.64 -14.36
C ASP A 36 -2.59 8.49 -13.86
N ARG A 37 -3.15 7.28 -13.98
CA ARG A 37 -4.52 6.95 -13.55
C ARG A 37 -4.59 6.35 -12.14
N LEU A 38 -3.44 6.07 -11.52
CA LEU A 38 -3.37 5.61 -10.13
C LEU A 38 -3.89 6.69 -9.18
N THR A 39 -4.89 6.33 -8.37
CA THR A 39 -5.46 7.21 -7.35
C THR A 39 -5.50 6.52 -5.99
N MET A 40 -5.38 7.30 -4.91
CA MET A 40 -5.52 6.81 -3.54
C MET A 40 -6.87 6.11 -3.30
N ASP A 41 -7.90 6.51 -4.06
CA ASP A 41 -9.24 5.95 -3.98
C ASP A 41 -9.31 4.54 -4.58
N ALA A 42 -8.71 4.36 -5.77
CA ALA A 42 -8.61 3.07 -6.43
C ALA A 42 -7.80 2.08 -5.57
N VAL A 43 -6.69 2.53 -4.99
CA VAL A 43 -5.88 1.70 -4.07
C VAL A 43 -6.66 1.36 -2.80
N ALA A 44 -7.36 2.32 -2.19
CA ALA A 44 -8.17 2.08 -1.00
C ALA A 44 -9.26 1.03 -1.26
N SER A 45 -9.92 1.12 -2.41
CA SER A 45 -10.93 0.15 -2.85
C SER A 45 -10.33 -1.24 -3.06
N ALA A 46 -9.20 -1.33 -3.78
CA ALA A 46 -8.51 -2.60 -4.06
C ALA A 46 -7.99 -3.27 -2.78
N ALA A 47 -7.40 -2.50 -1.86
CA ALA A 47 -6.88 -3.01 -0.60
C ALA A 47 -7.98 -3.25 0.47
N ARG A 48 -9.24 -2.90 0.18
CA ARG A 48 -10.36 -2.88 1.15
C ARG A 48 -10.02 -2.05 2.39
N ALA A 49 -9.29 -0.95 2.21
CA ALA A 49 -8.81 -0.08 3.27
C ALA A 49 -9.52 1.29 3.20
N SER A 50 -9.61 1.97 4.34
CA SER A 50 -10.17 3.32 4.36
C SER A 50 -9.17 4.34 3.84
N LYS A 51 -9.65 5.30 3.04
CA LYS A 51 -8.83 6.40 2.51
C LYS A 51 -8.07 7.18 3.60
N ALA A 52 -8.70 7.37 4.77
CA ALA A 52 -8.07 7.99 5.94
C ALA A 52 -6.87 7.18 6.48
N THR A 53 -6.92 5.86 6.43
CA THR A 53 -5.81 4.98 6.82
C THR A 53 -4.66 5.11 5.82
N LEU A 54 -4.96 5.17 4.51
CA LEU A 54 -3.94 5.41 3.51
C LEU A 54 -3.28 6.78 3.70
N TYR A 55 -4.05 7.86 3.79
CA TYR A 55 -3.48 9.21 3.95
C TYR A 55 -2.67 9.40 5.24
N ARG A 56 -2.99 8.67 6.32
CA ARG A 56 -2.20 8.71 7.56
C ARG A 56 -0.81 8.09 7.40
N ARG A 57 -0.64 7.16 6.46
CA ARG A 57 0.58 6.37 6.26
C ARG A 57 1.36 6.81 5.02
N TRP A 58 0.65 7.20 3.97
CA TRP A 58 1.15 7.68 2.69
C TRP A 58 0.42 8.96 2.31
N GLU A 59 1.05 10.10 2.55
CA GLU A 59 0.47 11.41 2.28
C GLU A 59 0.28 11.66 0.77
N THR A 60 1.04 10.97 -0.08
CA THR A 60 1.00 11.13 -1.54
C THR A 60 0.94 9.80 -2.27
N LYS A 61 0.41 9.80 -3.51
CA LYS A 61 0.42 8.61 -4.38
C LYS A 61 1.84 8.12 -4.71
N ALA A 62 2.83 9.03 -4.68
CA ALA A 62 4.23 8.70 -4.93
C ALA A 62 4.88 7.97 -3.75
N SER A 63 4.32 8.11 -2.54
CA SER A 63 4.80 7.36 -1.37
C SER A 63 4.31 5.91 -1.36
N LEU A 64 3.34 5.57 -2.21
CA LEU A 64 2.69 4.26 -2.32
C LEU A 64 3.37 3.30 -3.31
N VAL A 65 4.24 3.82 -4.17
CA VAL A 65 4.89 3.07 -5.26
C VAL A 65 6.40 3.27 -5.24
#